data_AF-A0A9X2K3Y4-F1
#
_entry.id   AF-A0A9X2K3Y4-F1
#
_cell.length_a   1.000
_cell.length_b   1.000
_cell.length_c   1.000
_cell.angle_alpha   90.00
_cell.angle_beta   90.00
_cell.angle_gamma   90.00
#
_symmetry.space_group_name_H-M   'P 1'
#
loop_
_entity.id
_entity.type
_entity.pdbx_description
1 polymer ?
#
loop_
_entity_poly.entity_id
_entity_poly.type
_entity_poly.pdbx_seq_one_letter_code
_entity_poly.pdbx_strand_id
1 'polypeptide(L)'
;MMYDWKVTTTKGQNGTTQKKTASPTVDGQLHFDATVVIHTYLGNRSGTGIIGGGQHPRDIKVFTKIDDLDGGADDGALGWFECLLTGCDGKFDDDDLDRVLSLQVDVQGGTNACTLTSGSGYNNSLKRSNSISQWVADGRDEFLLRSQAARVSSCTVRPWITFDDPTPHTGKKQSVALWGPPGAVSGATSESMAKRANSPVMMCDSLPMWENTGACIIKGTSRIYKMYTHDPDIGAVPQHIHQAWTNPASTVPLKAGKIVPGQWGYAANGQPRETPAREALHRITTEVNGRPTETYAANLAAKNAVCDEFFDDRPRPKNGVTDEDKVEDCDEFPFASSKEGGAYVHENNGWGNFSVKAINAKQNQLAGSELNIFFSRYRVRSGDPYWLLIN
;
A
#
# COMPACT_ATOMS: atom_id res chain seq x y z
N MET A 1 -13.17 -37.01 6.89
CA MET A 1 -13.82 -36.58 8.15
C MET A 1 -13.61 -37.67 9.17
N MET A 2 -12.81 -37.40 10.19
CA MET A 2 -12.62 -38.31 11.34
C MET A 2 -13.68 -37.93 12.36
N TYR A 3 -14.61 -38.85 12.66
CA TYR A 3 -15.62 -38.62 13.71
C TYR A 3 -15.03 -39.08 15.04
N ASP A 4 -15.06 -38.22 16.06
CA ASP A 4 -14.81 -38.65 17.42
C ASP A 4 -16.08 -39.29 18.00
N TRP A 5 -15.97 -40.57 18.34
CA TRP A 5 -17.09 -41.36 18.86
C TRP A 5 -17.02 -41.40 20.38
N LYS A 6 -18.05 -40.90 21.07
CA LYS A 6 -18.19 -41.13 22.50
C LYS A 6 -18.82 -42.51 22.72
N VAL A 7 -18.05 -43.44 23.28
CA VAL A 7 -18.55 -44.78 23.65
C VAL A 7 -19.05 -44.72 25.08
N THR A 8 -20.37 -44.75 25.27
CA THR A 8 -20.95 -44.88 26.61
C THR A 8 -21.23 -46.35 26.89
N THR A 9 -20.69 -46.86 27.99
CA THR A 9 -20.85 -48.26 28.39
C THR A 9 -21.80 -48.35 29.57
N THR A 10 -22.93 -49.02 29.40
CA THR A 10 -23.91 -49.23 30.47
C THR A 10 -23.93 -50.70 30.85
N LYS A 11 -23.70 -51.01 32.14
CA LYS A 11 -23.83 -52.37 32.69
C LYS A 11 -25.23 -52.56 33.24
N GLY A 12 -25.99 -53.49 32.65
CA GLY A 12 -27.27 -53.97 33.17
C GLY A 12 -27.15 -55.39 33.71
N GLN A 13 -28.22 -55.87 34.37
CA GLN A 13 -28.28 -57.24 34.91
C GLN A 13 -28.14 -58.33 33.83
N ASN A 14 -28.43 -58.00 32.56
CA ASN A 14 -28.36 -58.92 31.42
C ASN A 14 -27.12 -58.72 30.53
N GLY A 15 -26.12 -57.96 30.98
CA GLY A 15 -24.86 -57.77 30.25
C GLY A 15 -24.45 -56.31 30.05
N THR A 16 -23.42 -56.09 29.24
CA THR A 16 -22.85 -54.76 28.97
C THR A 16 -23.28 -54.28 27.59
N THR A 17 -23.91 -53.12 27.50
CA THR A 17 -24.28 -52.49 26.22
C THR A 17 -23.39 -51.28 25.98
N GLN A 18 -22.74 -51.23 24.82
CA GLN A 18 -21.99 -50.07 24.36
C GLN A 18 -22.84 -49.29 23.36
N LYS A 19 -23.09 -48.01 23.66
CA LYS A 19 -23.70 -47.08 22.71
C LYS A 19 -22.62 -46.16 22.16
N LYS A 20 -22.34 -46.28 20.86
CA LYS A 20 -21.55 -45.30 20.11
C LYS A 20 -22.49 -44.17 19.71
N THR A 21 -22.24 -42.99 20.27
CA THR A 21 -22.91 -41.77 19.80
C THR A 21 -21.87 -40.99 19.04
N ALA A 22 -22.17 -40.58 17.81
CA ALA A 22 -21.34 -39.61 17.11
C ALA A 22 -21.31 -38.37 18.00
N SER A 23 -20.12 -37.94 18.45
CA SER A 23 -20.03 -36.62 19.04
C SER A 23 -20.45 -35.65 17.95
N PRO A 24 -21.27 -34.63 18.24
CA PRO A 24 -21.47 -33.54 17.29
C PRO A 24 -20.09 -33.11 16.80
N THR A 25 -19.88 -33.03 15.49
CA THR A 25 -18.76 -32.25 14.96
C THR A 25 -19.02 -30.84 15.48
N VAL A 26 -18.33 -30.50 16.56
CA VAL A 26 -18.32 -29.14 17.06
C VAL A 26 -17.44 -28.43 16.05
N ASP A 27 -18.06 -27.89 15.01
CA ASP A 27 -17.41 -26.93 14.13
C ASP A 27 -17.26 -25.67 14.98
N GLY A 28 -16.26 -25.69 15.86
CA GLY A 28 -15.93 -24.53 16.68
C GLY A 28 -15.44 -23.45 15.74
N GLN A 29 -16.24 -22.41 15.57
CA GLN A 29 -15.88 -21.26 14.76
C GLN A 29 -15.42 -20.13 15.67
N LEU A 30 -14.19 -19.67 15.48
CA LEU A 30 -13.70 -18.43 16.06
C LEU A 30 -14.05 -17.29 15.10
N HIS A 31 -14.89 -16.37 15.53
CA HIS A 31 -15.18 -15.14 14.79
C HIS A 31 -14.44 -13.99 15.48
N PHE A 32 -13.87 -13.11 14.67
CA PHE A 32 -13.26 -11.87 15.13
C PHE A 32 -13.13 -10.91 13.96
N ASP A 33 -13.21 -9.63 14.25
CA ASP A 33 -12.87 -8.56 13.33
C ASP A 33 -11.42 -8.12 13.57
N ALA A 34 -10.67 -7.96 12.48
CA ALA A 34 -9.29 -7.51 12.54
C ALA A 34 -9.08 -6.25 11.70
N THR A 35 -8.62 -5.19 12.35
CA THR A 35 -8.13 -3.99 11.67
C THR A 35 -6.62 -3.95 11.71
N VAL A 36 -5.98 -3.78 10.55
CA VAL A 36 -4.54 -3.52 10.46
C VAL A 36 -4.28 -2.21 9.74
N VAL A 37 -3.51 -1.32 10.38
CA VAL A 37 -3.08 -0.05 9.80
C VAL A 37 -1.56 -0.01 9.74
N ILE A 38 -1.02 0.36 8.59
CA ILE A 38 0.43 0.53 8.38
C ILE A 38 0.69 2.00 8.05
N HIS A 39 1.47 2.65 8.91
CA HIS A 39 1.95 4.00 8.70
C HIS A 39 3.40 3.95 8.18
N THR A 40 3.64 4.72 7.12
CA THR A 40 4.98 5.05 6.66
C THR A 40 5.17 6.56 6.67
N TYR A 41 6.43 6.97 6.63
CA TYR A 41 6.78 8.36 6.80
C TYR A 41 7.70 8.85 5.71
N LEU A 42 7.55 10.12 5.35
CA LEU A 42 8.46 10.82 4.47
C LEU A 42 9.58 11.45 5.30
N GLY A 43 10.82 11.17 4.91
CA GLY A 43 11.99 11.75 5.55
C GLY A 43 12.08 13.24 5.34
N ASN A 44 12.68 13.94 6.30
CA ASN A 44 13.11 15.32 6.10
C ASN A 44 14.31 15.38 5.14
N ARG A 45 14.84 16.59 4.92
CA ARG A 45 15.98 16.83 4.01
C ARG A 45 17.23 16.02 4.35
N SER A 46 17.55 15.86 5.63
CA SER A 46 18.74 15.10 6.08
C SER A 46 18.52 13.59 6.08
N GLY A 47 17.27 13.12 6.08
CA GLY A 47 16.91 11.71 6.24
C GLY A 47 17.16 11.15 7.64
N THR A 48 17.52 12.01 8.59
CA THR A 48 17.74 11.64 10.00
C THR A 48 16.46 11.67 10.82
N GLY A 49 15.36 12.19 10.25
CA GLY A 49 14.05 12.24 10.88
C GLY A 49 12.95 12.38 9.84
N ILE A 50 11.70 12.38 10.28
CA ILE A 50 10.53 12.59 9.41
C ILE A 50 10.10 14.05 9.39
N ILE A 51 9.35 14.45 8.37
CA ILE A 51 8.68 15.76 8.36
C ILE A 51 7.76 15.85 9.57
N GLY A 52 7.97 16.81 10.47
CA GLY A 52 7.22 16.96 11.73
C GLY A 52 7.86 16.32 12.96
N GLY A 53 8.99 15.62 12.83
CA GLY A 53 9.80 15.09 13.95
C GLY A 53 9.40 13.70 14.49
N GLY A 54 10.22 13.15 15.40
CA GLY A 54 9.87 12.00 16.26
C GLY A 54 10.25 10.59 15.77
N GLN A 55 10.39 10.35 14.47
CA GLN A 55 10.70 9.00 13.93
C GLN A 55 11.72 9.04 12.77
N HIS A 56 12.27 7.88 12.40
CA HIS A 56 13.13 7.75 11.22
C HIS A 56 12.27 7.53 9.96
N PRO A 57 12.63 8.08 8.79
CA PRO A 57 11.93 7.83 7.51
C PRO A 57 11.75 6.37 7.11
N ARG A 58 12.54 5.47 7.71
CA ARG A 58 12.52 4.04 7.45
C ARG A 58 11.78 3.27 8.53
N ASP A 59 11.15 3.98 9.45
CA ASP A 59 10.25 3.41 10.43
C ASP A 59 8.91 3.10 9.75
N ILE A 60 8.35 1.95 10.11
CA ILE A 60 7.05 1.46 9.69
C ILE A 60 6.31 1.18 10.99
N LYS A 61 5.37 2.04 11.31
CA LYS A 61 4.49 1.82 12.46
C LYS A 61 3.33 0.99 11.98
N VAL A 62 3.03 -0.08 12.70
CA VAL A 62 1.91 -0.93 12.41
C VAL A 62 1.05 -0.99 13.66
N PHE A 63 -0.23 -0.87 13.40
CA PHE A 63 -1.27 -0.87 14.39
C PHE A 63 -2.22 -2.02 14.07
N THR A 64 -2.62 -2.75 15.10
CA THR A 64 -3.58 -3.84 14.98
C THR A 64 -4.66 -3.67 16.04
N LYS A 65 -5.90 -3.94 15.66
CA LYS A 65 -7.04 -4.03 16.56
C LYS A 65 -7.80 -5.31 16.30
N ILE A 66 -8.14 -6.04 17.36
CA ILE A 66 -9.08 -7.16 17.30
C ILE A 66 -10.34 -6.75 18.04
N ASP A 67 -11.48 -6.89 17.37
CA ASP A 67 -12.82 -6.60 17.87
C ASP A 67 -13.74 -7.81 17.64
N ASP A 68 -14.94 -7.76 18.23
CA ASP A 68 -16.04 -8.72 18.02
C ASP A 68 -15.61 -10.19 18.11
N LEU A 69 -14.83 -10.51 19.14
CA LEU A 69 -14.33 -11.86 19.37
C LEU A 69 -15.46 -12.74 19.93
N ASP A 70 -15.93 -13.69 19.13
CA ASP A 70 -16.95 -14.65 19.53
C ASP A 70 -16.62 -16.11 19.12
N GLY A 71 -17.28 -17.04 19.80
CA GLY A 71 -17.14 -18.48 19.58
C GLY A 71 -18.24 -19.10 18.71
N GLY A 72 -18.98 -18.30 17.94
CA GLY A 72 -20.01 -18.75 17.01
C GLY A 72 -21.00 -19.75 17.58
N ALA A 73 -21.35 -19.66 18.88
CA ALA A 73 -22.23 -20.62 19.50
C ALA A 73 -23.67 -20.41 19.02
N ASP A 74 -24.10 -21.18 18.03
CA ASP A 74 -25.52 -21.43 17.79
C ASP A 74 -26.14 -21.93 19.11
N ASP A 75 -26.97 -21.11 19.77
CA ASP A 75 -27.86 -21.24 20.96
C ASP A 75 -27.87 -22.54 21.82
N GLY A 76 -26.76 -23.29 21.89
CA GLY A 76 -26.69 -24.63 22.45
C GLY A 76 -25.29 -25.25 22.46
N ALA A 77 -24.33 -24.66 21.76
CA ALA A 77 -22.91 -25.05 21.75
C ALA A 77 -22.04 -24.19 22.70
N LEU A 78 -22.60 -23.67 23.79
CA LEU A 78 -21.90 -22.86 24.80
C LEU A 78 -20.62 -23.52 25.34
N GLY A 79 -20.48 -24.84 25.24
CA GLY A 79 -19.40 -25.55 25.92
C GLY A 79 -17.99 -25.41 25.32
N TRP A 80 -17.80 -25.13 24.03
CA TRP A 80 -16.46 -25.30 23.44
C TRP A 80 -15.60 -24.03 23.49
N PHE A 81 -16.15 -22.87 23.14
CA PHE A 81 -15.42 -21.60 23.22
C PHE A 81 -15.28 -21.18 24.68
N GLU A 82 -16.31 -21.40 25.48
CA GLU A 82 -16.23 -21.27 26.93
C GLU A 82 -15.18 -22.25 27.50
N CYS A 83 -15.12 -23.52 27.07
CA CYS A 83 -14.02 -24.40 27.51
C CYS A 83 -12.63 -23.98 27.00
N LEU A 84 -12.52 -23.47 25.77
CA LEU A 84 -11.25 -22.94 25.23
C LEU A 84 -10.78 -21.76 26.09
N LEU A 85 -11.69 -20.84 26.44
CA LEU A 85 -11.39 -19.65 27.24
C LEU A 85 -11.34 -19.88 28.74
N THR A 86 -11.94 -20.94 29.29
CA THR A 86 -12.11 -21.15 30.75
C THR A 86 -11.65 -22.53 31.23
N GLY A 87 -10.86 -23.27 30.45
CA GLY A 87 -10.31 -24.57 30.87
C GLY A 87 -11.29 -25.75 31.02
N CYS A 88 -12.56 -25.58 30.62
CA CYS A 88 -13.73 -26.46 30.92
C CYS A 88 -14.24 -26.40 32.38
N ASP A 89 -13.66 -25.62 33.28
CA ASP A 89 -14.01 -25.54 34.71
C ASP A 89 -14.84 -24.30 35.11
N GLY A 90 -15.16 -23.44 34.15
CA GLY A 90 -16.23 -22.43 34.28
C GLY A 90 -15.88 -21.23 35.17
N LYS A 91 -14.61 -20.88 35.32
CA LYS A 91 -14.19 -19.63 35.95
C LYS A 91 -13.33 -18.81 34.99
N PHE A 92 -13.69 -17.55 34.84
CA PHE A 92 -12.96 -16.58 34.02
C PHE A 92 -11.91 -15.90 34.91
N ASP A 93 -10.65 -16.05 34.55
CA ASP A 93 -9.55 -15.17 34.96
C ASP A 93 -8.98 -14.57 33.67
N ASP A 94 -8.57 -13.30 33.70
CA ASP A 94 -7.85 -12.65 32.59
C ASP A 94 -6.62 -13.48 32.17
N ASP A 95 -6.06 -14.28 33.10
CA ASP A 95 -4.97 -15.23 32.88
C ASP A 95 -5.29 -16.36 31.87
N ASP A 96 -6.55 -16.75 31.65
CA ASP A 96 -6.91 -17.83 30.72
C ASP A 96 -7.03 -17.35 29.27
N LEU A 97 -7.55 -16.14 29.05
CA LEU A 97 -7.54 -15.50 27.73
C LEU A 97 -6.11 -15.35 27.19
N ASP A 98 -5.17 -15.15 28.13
CA ASP A 98 -3.73 -14.98 27.89
C ASP A 98 -3.01 -16.21 27.35
N ARG A 99 -3.51 -17.40 27.69
CA ARG A 99 -2.91 -18.65 27.21
C ARG A 99 -3.34 -18.96 25.78
N VAL A 100 -4.55 -18.55 25.42
CA VAL A 100 -5.23 -19.03 24.22
C VAL A 100 -4.93 -18.16 23.01
N LEU A 101 -4.89 -16.83 23.15
CA LEU A 101 -4.78 -15.92 22.00
C LEU A 101 -3.53 -15.04 22.07
N SER A 102 -2.68 -15.20 21.06
CA SER A 102 -1.49 -14.38 20.87
C SER A 102 -1.48 -13.75 19.49
N LEU A 103 -1.32 -12.44 19.40
CA LEU A 103 -0.95 -11.80 18.15
C LEU A 103 0.54 -11.93 17.96
N GLN A 104 0.93 -12.32 16.77
CA GLN A 104 2.32 -12.31 16.39
C GLN A 104 2.50 -11.50 15.12
N VAL A 105 3.63 -10.79 15.11
CA VAL A 105 4.08 -10.05 13.94
C VAL A 105 5.35 -10.71 13.48
N ASP A 106 5.32 -11.21 12.25
CA ASP A 106 6.49 -11.72 11.58
C ASP A 106 6.94 -10.76 10.50
N VAL A 107 8.25 -10.60 10.40
CA VAL A 107 8.90 -9.75 9.42
C VAL A 107 9.79 -10.64 8.58
N GLN A 108 9.48 -10.75 7.31
CA GLN A 108 10.31 -11.49 6.36
C GLN A 108 10.89 -10.56 5.33
N GLY A 109 12.19 -10.65 5.11
CA GLY A 109 12.91 -9.76 4.20
C GLY A 109 13.94 -10.48 3.36
N GLY A 110 14.43 -9.78 2.33
CA GLY A 110 15.80 -9.99 1.84
C GLY A 110 16.81 -9.59 2.92
N THR A 111 18.09 -9.91 2.70
CA THR A 111 19.18 -9.73 3.68
C THR A 111 19.06 -8.44 4.50
N ASN A 112 18.85 -8.57 5.82
CA ASN A 112 18.84 -7.50 6.83
C ASN A 112 17.76 -6.39 6.64
N ALA A 113 16.58 -6.70 6.12
CA ALA A 113 15.68 -5.64 5.65
C ALA A 113 14.98 -4.81 6.75
N CYS A 114 14.30 -5.41 7.74
CA CYS A 114 13.64 -4.68 8.83
C CYS A 114 13.80 -5.38 10.18
N THR A 115 13.95 -4.61 11.25
CA THR A 115 13.96 -5.10 12.63
C THR A 115 12.84 -4.44 13.41
N LEU A 116 12.22 -5.16 14.33
CA LEU A 116 11.38 -4.55 15.34
C LEU A 116 12.26 -3.64 16.23
N THR A 117 11.76 -2.46 16.61
CA THR A 117 12.51 -1.46 17.39
C THR A 117 11.78 -1.00 18.66
N SER A 118 10.46 -1.10 18.69
CA SER A 118 9.66 -0.87 19.89
C SER A 118 8.28 -1.54 19.79
N GLY A 119 7.64 -1.70 20.94
CA GLY A 119 6.34 -2.37 21.13
C GLY A 119 6.33 -3.14 22.46
N SER A 120 5.16 -3.44 23.01
CA SER A 120 5.02 -4.32 24.20
C SER A 120 5.68 -5.70 23.93
N GLY A 121 6.30 -6.37 24.90
CA GLY A 121 6.94 -7.69 24.63
C GLY A 121 8.08 -7.72 23.59
N TYR A 122 8.64 -6.57 23.21
CA TYR A 122 9.85 -6.51 22.37
C TYR A 122 11.06 -7.09 23.12
N ASN A 123 11.68 -8.12 22.56
CA ASN A 123 12.82 -8.84 23.16
C ASN A 123 14.06 -8.91 22.26
N ASN A 124 14.27 -7.90 21.39
CA ASN A 124 15.34 -7.88 20.38
C ASN A 124 15.28 -9.03 19.35
N SER A 125 14.11 -9.64 19.11
CA SER A 125 13.95 -10.64 18.04
C SER A 125 13.13 -10.12 16.86
N LEU A 126 13.28 -10.76 15.68
CA LEU A 126 12.55 -10.41 14.44
C LEU A 126 11.07 -10.81 14.48
N LYS A 127 10.67 -11.56 15.50
CA LYS A 127 9.31 -12.02 15.74
C LYS A 127 8.84 -11.43 17.05
N ARG A 128 7.59 -11.04 17.13
CA ARG A 128 6.97 -10.68 18.40
C ARG A 128 5.78 -11.57 18.62
N SER A 129 5.57 -11.98 19.88
CA SER A 129 4.35 -12.62 20.33
C SER A 129 3.85 -11.81 21.51
N ASN A 130 2.62 -11.34 21.45
CA ASN A 130 1.96 -10.58 22.51
C ASN A 130 0.59 -11.20 22.75
N SER A 131 0.27 -11.56 23.99
CA SER A 131 -1.07 -12.06 24.33
C SER A 131 -2.08 -10.91 24.37
N ILE A 132 -3.36 -11.20 24.16
CA ILE A 132 -4.40 -10.15 24.10
C ILE A 132 -4.48 -9.35 25.42
N SER A 133 -4.25 -9.93 26.60
CA SER A 133 -4.29 -9.15 27.85
C SER A 133 -3.21 -8.08 27.92
N GLN A 134 -2.10 -8.29 27.21
CA GLN A 134 -0.95 -7.37 27.18
C GLN A 134 -1.17 -6.21 26.20
N TRP A 135 -2.34 -6.14 25.59
CA TRP A 135 -2.72 -5.07 24.68
C TRP A 135 -3.32 -3.91 25.49
N VAL A 136 -3.40 -2.74 24.87
CA VAL A 136 -4.12 -1.63 25.50
C VAL A 136 -5.59 -2.06 25.70
N ALA A 137 -6.25 -1.54 26.74
CA ALA A 137 -7.58 -1.97 27.24
C ALA A 137 -8.74 -2.07 26.22
N ASP A 138 -8.51 -1.77 24.95
CA ASP A 138 -9.47 -1.85 23.84
C ASP A 138 -8.98 -2.74 22.68
N GLY A 139 -8.17 -3.77 22.97
CA GLY A 139 -7.75 -4.74 21.96
C GLY A 139 -6.81 -4.15 20.92
N ARG A 140 -6.04 -3.11 21.28
CA ARG A 140 -5.08 -2.44 20.39
C ARG A 140 -3.64 -2.80 20.72
N ASP A 141 -2.86 -3.08 19.68
CA ASP A 141 -1.41 -3.21 19.77
C ASP A 141 -0.72 -2.35 18.70
N GLU A 142 0.48 -1.90 19.04
CA GLU A 142 1.33 -1.07 18.19
C GLU A 142 2.76 -1.58 18.20
N PHE A 143 3.38 -1.55 17.02
CA PHE A 143 4.77 -1.93 16.84
C PHE A 143 5.46 -1.01 15.85
N LEU A 144 6.73 -0.74 16.12
CA LEU A 144 7.59 0.06 15.27
C LEU A 144 8.66 -0.84 14.65
N LEU A 145 8.59 -1.03 13.35
CA LEU A 145 9.62 -1.72 12.55
C LEU A 145 10.54 -0.67 11.95
N ARG A 146 11.83 -0.96 11.82
CA ARG A 146 12.80 -0.10 11.14
C ARG A 146 13.51 -0.84 10.04
N SER A 147 13.53 -0.29 8.83
CA SER A 147 14.36 -0.82 7.76
C SER A 147 15.85 -0.51 7.99
N GLN A 148 16.69 -1.54 8.02
CA GLN A 148 18.13 -1.41 8.34
C GLN A 148 19.03 -1.25 7.10
N ALA A 149 18.54 -1.52 5.89
CA ALA A 149 19.42 -1.50 4.71
C ALA A 149 19.99 -0.12 4.41
N ALA A 150 21.27 -0.06 4.05
CA ALA A 150 21.99 1.19 3.80
C ALA A 150 21.43 2.02 2.64
N ARG A 151 20.76 1.39 1.65
CA ARG A 151 20.23 2.07 0.45
C ARG A 151 18.76 1.78 0.17
N VAL A 152 18.43 0.54 -0.20
CA VAL A 152 17.07 0.10 -0.52
C VAL A 152 16.84 -1.27 0.11
N SER A 153 15.69 -1.46 0.72
CA SER A 153 15.23 -2.75 1.27
C SER A 153 13.82 -3.07 0.82
N SER A 154 13.43 -4.32 1.02
CA SER A 154 12.03 -4.70 1.02
C SER A 154 11.75 -5.58 2.23
N CYS A 155 10.69 -5.25 2.95
CA CYS A 155 10.24 -5.94 4.15
C CYS A 155 8.80 -6.37 3.95
N THR A 156 8.52 -7.64 4.13
CA THR A 156 7.16 -8.16 4.17
C THR A 156 6.71 -8.15 5.62
N VAL A 157 5.62 -7.44 5.90
CA VAL A 157 5.04 -7.34 7.24
C VAL A 157 3.86 -8.31 7.32
N ARG A 158 3.88 -9.21 8.31
CA ARG A 158 2.88 -10.27 8.45
C ARG A 158 2.34 -10.33 9.88
N PRO A 159 1.31 -9.54 10.19
CA PRO A 159 0.56 -9.74 11.41
C PRO A 159 -0.35 -10.97 11.25
N TRP A 160 -0.30 -11.86 12.22
CA TRP A 160 -1.20 -13.01 12.32
C TRP A 160 -1.62 -13.21 13.77
N ILE A 161 -2.83 -13.70 13.97
CA ILE A 161 -3.27 -14.19 15.27
C ILE A 161 -2.97 -15.68 15.36
N THR A 162 -2.46 -16.12 16.51
CA THR A 162 -2.12 -17.51 16.80
C THR A 162 -2.92 -17.94 18.03
N PHE A 163 -3.60 -19.07 17.92
CA PHE A 163 -4.39 -19.65 18.99
C PHE A 163 -4.13 -21.15 19.16
N ASP A 164 -4.33 -21.66 20.37
CA ASP A 164 -4.21 -23.10 20.62
C ASP A 164 -5.38 -23.86 19.98
N ASP A 165 -5.08 -24.98 19.32
CA ASP A 165 -6.09 -25.86 18.73
C ASP A 165 -6.99 -26.40 19.85
N PRO A 166 -8.31 -26.17 19.82
CA PRO A 166 -9.24 -26.62 20.84
C PRO A 166 -9.28 -28.14 20.97
N THR A 167 -8.78 -28.89 19.99
CA THR A 167 -8.75 -30.36 20.03
C THR A 167 -7.88 -30.82 21.20
N PRO A 168 -8.47 -31.45 22.24
CA PRO A 168 -7.74 -31.85 23.43
C PRO A 168 -6.52 -32.72 23.07
N HIS A 169 -5.38 -32.43 23.68
CA HIS A 169 -4.12 -33.21 23.60
C HIS A 169 -3.27 -33.08 22.34
N THR A 170 -3.56 -32.16 21.40
CA THR A 170 -2.65 -31.99 20.24
C THR A 170 -1.48 -31.04 20.52
N GLY A 171 -1.68 -30.04 21.40
CA GLY A 171 -0.69 -28.98 21.65
C GLY A 171 -0.33 -28.17 20.39
N LYS A 172 -1.14 -28.26 19.34
CA LYS A 172 -0.88 -27.59 18.07
C LYS A 172 -1.42 -26.17 18.12
N LYS A 173 -0.64 -25.23 17.61
CA LYS A 173 -1.09 -23.85 17.41
C LYS A 173 -1.65 -23.69 16.01
N GLN A 174 -2.79 -23.03 15.90
CA GLN A 174 -3.35 -22.55 14.65
C GLN A 174 -2.99 -21.07 14.47
N SER A 175 -2.94 -20.58 13.24
CA SER A 175 -2.67 -19.17 12.98
C SER A 175 -3.48 -18.66 11.80
N VAL A 176 -3.98 -17.42 11.91
CA VAL A 176 -4.75 -16.74 10.86
C VAL A 176 -4.09 -15.40 10.53
N ALA A 177 -3.79 -15.20 9.25
CA ALA A 177 -3.16 -13.96 8.79
C ALA A 177 -4.19 -12.83 8.84
N LEU A 178 -3.80 -11.67 9.37
CA LEU A 178 -4.67 -10.49 9.44
C LEU A 178 -4.67 -9.69 8.13
N TRP A 179 -4.16 -10.28 7.03
CA TRP A 179 -4.11 -9.68 5.70
C TRP A 179 -4.56 -10.65 4.62
N GLY A 180 -5.24 -10.10 3.62
CA GLY A 180 -5.79 -10.84 2.49
C GLY A 180 -7.19 -11.40 2.79
N PRO A 181 -7.80 -12.10 1.82
CA PRO A 181 -9.12 -12.65 1.99
C PRO A 181 -9.14 -13.67 3.15
N PRO A 182 -10.21 -13.70 3.96
CA PRO A 182 -10.40 -14.72 4.98
C PRO A 182 -10.41 -16.07 4.25
N GLY A 183 -9.41 -16.90 4.52
CA GLY A 183 -9.36 -18.26 4.02
C GLY A 183 -9.43 -19.18 5.22
N ALA A 184 -10.33 -20.15 5.23
CA ALA A 184 -10.41 -21.15 6.30
C ALA A 184 -9.04 -21.80 6.51
N VAL A 185 -8.52 -21.75 7.75
CA VAL A 185 -7.17 -22.19 8.06
C VAL A 185 -7.20 -23.41 8.97
N SER A 186 -7.70 -24.54 8.48
CA SER A 186 -7.50 -25.81 9.19
C SER A 186 -6.05 -26.26 9.02
N GLY A 187 -5.26 -26.21 10.09
CA GLY A 187 -3.92 -26.80 10.14
C GLY A 187 -2.81 -26.04 9.40
N ALA A 188 -2.94 -24.72 9.19
CA ALA A 188 -1.78 -23.97 8.71
C ALA A 188 -0.74 -23.82 9.81
N THR A 189 0.48 -24.15 9.46
CA THR A 189 1.65 -23.76 10.23
C THR A 189 2.00 -22.31 9.88
N SER A 190 2.77 -21.64 10.75
CA SER A 190 3.37 -20.34 10.46
C SER A 190 4.12 -20.33 9.11
N GLU A 191 4.67 -21.47 8.69
CA GLU A 191 5.35 -21.64 7.41
C GLU A 191 4.43 -21.67 6.19
N SER A 192 3.23 -22.27 6.28
CA SER A 192 2.29 -22.28 5.15
C SER A 192 1.61 -20.91 4.97
N MET A 193 1.46 -20.15 6.06
CA MET A 193 0.98 -18.77 6.03
C MET A 193 2.03 -17.78 5.52
N ALA A 194 3.32 -18.04 5.79
CA ALA A 194 4.43 -17.26 5.23
C ALA A 194 4.49 -17.29 3.69
N LYS A 195 3.80 -18.24 3.05
CA LYS A 195 3.74 -18.35 1.58
C LYS A 195 2.56 -17.57 0.96
N ARG A 196 1.70 -16.91 1.74
CA ARG A 196 0.58 -16.15 1.16
C ARG A 196 1.11 -14.93 0.40
N ALA A 197 0.82 -14.89 -0.90
CA ALA A 197 1.24 -13.87 -1.85
C ALA A 197 0.71 -12.44 -1.55
N ASN A 198 -0.22 -12.31 -0.59
CA ASN A 198 -0.97 -11.08 -0.35
C ASN A 198 -0.45 -10.25 0.84
N SER A 199 0.66 -10.63 1.47
CA SER A 199 1.24 -9.82 2.55
C SER A 199 1.79 -8.50 1.99
N PRO A 200 1.56 -7.36 2.66
CA PRO A 200 2.10 -6.08 2.20
C PRO A 200 3.63 -6.10 2.23
N VAL A 201 4.21 -5.86 1.06
CA VAL A 201 5.66 -5.67 0.91
C VAL A 201 5.93 -4.18 1.00
N MET A 202 6.62 -3.77 2.06
CA MET A 202 7.13 -2.42 2.24
C MET A 202 8.46 -2.29 1.52
N MET A 203 8.59 -1.30 0.64
CA MET A 203 9.87 -0.90 0.08
C MET A 203 10.34 0.33 0.83
N CYS A 204 11.53 0.26 1.42
CA CYS A 204 12.13 1.39 2.11
C CYS A 204 13.44 1.78 1.43
N ASP A 205 13.78 3.05 1.49
CA ASP A 205 15.08 3.52 1.00
C ASP A 205 15.61 4.70 1.83
N SER A 206 16.87 5.04 1.61
CA SER A 206 17.58 6.18 2.22
C SER A 206 18.06 7.19 1.17
N LEU A 207 17.52 7.13 -0.05
CA LEU A 207 17.96 7.93 -1.18
C LEU A 207 17.35 9.34 -1.12
N PRO A 208 18.11 10.38 -1.50
CA PRO A 208 17.55 11.71 -1.67
C PRO A 208 16.57 11.73 -2.84
N MET A 209 15.49 12.48 -2.70
CA MET A 209 14.54 12.76 -3.76
C MET A 209 13.85 14.07 -3.49
N TRP A 210 14.01 15.02 -4.41
CA TRP A 210 13.61 16.40 -4.18
C TRP A 210 14.24 16.92 -2.87
N GLU A 211 13.42 17.44 -1.97
CA GLU A 211 13.82 17.98 -0.67
C GLU A 211 13.86 16.94 0.46
N ASN A 212 13.58 15.66 0.18
CA ASN A 212 13.38 14.64 1.20
C ASN A 212 14.32 13.46 1.02
N THR A 213 14.82 12.89 2.12
CA THR A 213 15.75 11.76 2.08
C THR A 213 15.16 10.56 2.81
N GLY A 214 14.96 9.47 2.06
CA GLY A 214 14.38 8.22 2.55
C GLY A 214 12.89 8.26 2.85
N ALA A 215 12.25 7.10 2.71
CA ALA A 215 10.89 6.82 3.14
C ALA A 215 10.64 5.30 3.09
N CYS A 216 9.45 4.88 3.49
CA CYS A 216 8.88 3.58 3.15
C CYS A 216 7.56 3.75 2.37
N ILE A 217 7.30 2.84 1.43
CA ILE A 217 6.03 2.76 0.69
C ILE A 217 5.57 1.31 0.59
N ILE A 218 4.29 1.07 0.36
CA ILE A 218 3.79 -0.25 -0.01
C ILE A 218 4.19 -0.49 -1.49
N LYS A 219 5.02 -1.49 -1.75
CA LYS A 219 5.61 -1.75 -3.07
C LYS A 219 4.57 -2.05 -4.14
N GLY A 220 3.50 -2.76 -3.76
CA GLY A 220 2.46 -3.24 -4.66
C GLY A 220 1.36 -2.23 -4.98
N THR A 221 1.36 -1.04 -4.38
CA THR A 221 0.33 -0.03 -4.66
C THR A 221 0.64 0.75 -5.93
N SER A 222 -0.38 0.98 -6.75
CA SER A 222 -0.32 1.93 -7.87
C SER A 222 -0.02 3.34 -7.36
N ARG A 223 0.90 4.04 -8.02
CA ARG A 223 1.19 5.45 -7.73
C ARG A 223 0.31 6.31 -8.63
N ILE A 224 -0.70 6.95 -8.05
CA ILE A 224 -1.70 7.73 -8.78
C ILE A 224 -1.61 9.18 -8.32
N TYR A 225 -1.22 10.07 -9.23
CA TYR A 225 -1.22 11.51 -8.98
C TYR A 225 -2.61 12.07 -9.31
N LYS A 226 -3.33 12.50 -8.27
CA LYS A 226 -4.68 13.04 -8.42
C LYS A 226 -4.64 14.56 -8.58
N MET A 227 -5.33 15.08 -9.59
CA MET A 227 -5.45 16.53 -9.85
C MET A 227 -6.91 16.87 -10.18
N TYR A 228 -7.29 18.14 -10.06
CA TYR A 228 -8.65 18.61 -10.31
C TYR A 228 -8.68 19.71 -11.35
N THR A 229 -9.56 19.60 -12.34
CA THR A 229 -9.70 20.60 -13.43
C THR A 229 -10.20 21.96 -12.96
N HIS A 230 -10.86 22.01 -11.81
CA HIS A 230 -11.38 23.22 -11.19
C HIS A 230 -10.51 23.75 -10.04
N ASP A 231 -9.31 23.20 -9.87
CA ASP A 231 -8.36 23.69 -8.88
C ASP A 231 -7.94 25.15 -9.21
N PRO A 232 -8.10 26.11 -8.29
CA PRO A 232 -7.78 27.51 -8.57
C PRO A 232 -6.28 27.76 -8.77
N ASP A 233 -5.43 26.90 -8.20
CA ASP A 233 -4.00 27.08 -8.12
C ASP A 233 -3.25 26.32 -9.22
N ILE A 234 -3.78 25.18 -9.68
CA ILE A 234 -3.14 24.35 -10.71
C ILE A 234 -4.05 23.96 -11.89
N GLY A 235 -5.31 24.38 -11.92
CA GLY A 235 -6.38 23.85 -12.78
C GLY A 235 -6.12 23.84 -14.29
N ALA A 236 -5.27 24.72 -14.81
CA ALA A 236 -4.93 24.73 -16.25
C ALA A 236 -4.15 23.49 -16.71
N VAL A 237 -3.28 22.93 -15.87
CA VAL A 237 -2.54 21.69 -16.16
C VAL A 237 -3.47 20.46 -16.28
N PRO A 238 -4.31 20.11 -15.28
CA PRO A 238 -5.24 19.01 -15.40
C PRO A 238 -6.25 19.21 -16.54
N GLN A 239 -6.66 20.45 -16.86
CA GLN A 239 -7.48 20.73 -18.05
C GLN A 239 -6.74 20.39 -19.36
N HIS A 240 -5.47 20.77 -19.48
CA HIS A 240 -4.63 20.41 -20.62
C HIS A 240 -4.46 18.89 -20.75
N ILE A 241 -4.12 18.21 -19.65
CA ILE A 241 -3.98 16.74 -19.61
C ILE A 241 -5.29 16.05 -19.98
N HIS A 242 -6.42 16.54 -19.46
CA HIS A 242 -7.74 16.01 -19.78
C HIS A 242 -8.03 16.13 -21.29
N GLN A 243 -7.75 17.28 -21.89
CA GLN A 243 -7.88 17.50 -23.34
C GLN A 243 -6.97 16.54 -24.14
N ALA A 244 -5.74 16.32 -23.69
CA ALA A 244 -4.80 15.40 -24.32
C ALA A 244 -5.29 13.94 -24.29
N TRP A 245 -6.15 13.56 -23.34
CA TRP A 245 -6.79 12.24 -23.34
C TRP A 245 -8.08 12.19 -24.13
N THR A 246 -8.97 13.16 -23.98
CA THR A 246 -10.32 13.11 -24.57
C THR A 246 -10.35 13.50 -26.03
N ASN A 247 -9.46 14.41 -26.45
CA ASN A 247 -9.35 14.83 -27.84
C ASN A 247 -7.87 15.00 -28.26
N PRO A 248 -7.07 13.92 -28.23
CA PRO A 248 -5.62 13.97 -28.46
C PRO A 248 -5.28 14.56 -29.84
N ALA A 249 -6.08 14.27 -30.87
CA ALA A 249 -5.82 14.75 -32.23
C ALA A 249 -5.95 16.28 -32.36
N SER A 250 -6.71 16.93 -31.48
CA SER A 250 -6.85 18.41 -31.44
C SER A 250 -5.73 19.13 -30.70
N THR A 251 -4.87 18.38 -29.99
CA THR A 251 -3.76 18.96 -29.24
C THR A 251 -2.52 19.10 -30.11
N VAL A 252 -1.67 20.07 -29.77
CA VAL A 252 -0.44 20.36 -30.50
C VAL A 252 0.72 19.52 -29.94
N PRO A 253 1.61 18.92 -30.76
CA PRO A 253 1.61 18.95 -32.23
C PRO A 253 0.45 18.13 -32.81
N LEU A 254 -0.19 18.63 -33.86
CA LEU A 254 -1.33 17.94 -34.48
C LEU A 254 -0.89 16.59 -35.04
N LYS A 255 -1.61 15.54 -34.66
CA LYS A 255 -1.31 14.17 -35.12
C LYS A 255 -2.55 13.30 -35.14
N ALA A 256 -2.83 12.69 -36.29
CA ALA A 256 -3.87 11.69 -36.42
C ALA A 256 -3.54 10.43 -35.60
N GLY A 257 -4.53 9.90 -34.88
CA GLY A 257 -4.34 8.70 -34.05
C GLY A 257 -3.37 8.89 -32.88
N LYS A 258 -3.11 10.12 -32.41
CA LYS A 258 -2.21 10.38 -31.28
C LYS A 258 -2.61 9.56 -30.04
N ILE A 259 -1.65 8.85 -29.47
CA ILE A 259 -1.82 8.03 -28.25
C ILE A 259 -1.10 8.72 -27.11
N VAL A 260 -1.84 9.13 -26.08
CA VAL A 260 -1.28 9.83 -24.91
C VAL A 260 -1.46 8.93 -23.66
N PRO A 261 -0.38 8.41 -23.04
CA PRO A 261 -0.46 7.49 -21.90
C PRO A 261 -0.81 8.18 -20.57
N GLY A 262 -0.75 7.43 -19.48
CA GLY A 262 -0.78 7.95 -18.11
C GLY A 262 -2.15 8.09 -17.45
N GLN A 263 -3.25 7.73 -18.12
CA GLN A 263 -4.59 7.85 -17.56
C GLN A 263 -4.95 6.64 -16.68
N TRP A 264 -5.26 6.88 -15.39
CA TRP A 264 -5.90 5.88 -14.54
C TRP A 264 -7.39 5.75 -14.90
N GLY A 265 -8.11 6.87 -14.89
CA GLY A 265 -9.50 6.98 -15.35
C GLY A 265 -10.57 6.54 -14.34
N TYR A 266 -11.83 6.77 -14.74
CA TYR A 266 -13.03 6.42 -13.99
C TYR A 266 -13.83 5.33 -14.71
N ALA A 267 -14.50 4.49 -13.94
CA ALA A 267 -15.49 3.54 -14.44
C ALA A 267 -16.81 4.25 -14.77
N ALA A 268 -17.72 3.57 -15.44
CA ALA A 268 -19.02 4.14 -15.87
C ALA A 268 -19.89 4.63 -14.71
N ASN A 269 -19.68 4.10 -13.50
CA ASN A 269 -20.36 4.51 -12.27
C ASN A 269 -19.71 5.72 -11.57
N GLY A 270 -18.73 6.37 -12.19
CA GLY A 270 -18.03 7.53 -11.63
C GLY A 270 -16.98 7.21 -10.55
N GLN A 271 -16.73 5.93 -10.25
CA GLN A 271 -15.66 5.53 -9.32
C GLN A 271 -14.32 5.36 -10.03
N PRO A 272 -13.18 5.61 -9.37
CA PRO A 272 -11.87 5.27 -9.94
C PRO A 272 -11.84 3.80 -10.36
N ARG A 273 -11.23 3.50 -11.51
CA ARG A 273 -11.11 2.11 -11.97
C ARG A 273 -10.21 1.30 -11.04
N GLU A 274 -10.39 -0.02 -11.01
CA GLU A 274 -9.44 -0.93 -10.33
C GLU A 274 -8.16 -1.10 -11.13
N THR A 275 -8.25 -0.96 -12.46
CA THR A 275 -7.13 -1.07 -13.41
C THR A 275 -7.04 0.18 -14.29
N PRO A 276 -5.82 0.60 -14.68
CA PRO A 276 -5.63 1.83 -15.42
C PRO A 276 -6.30 1.78 -16.81
N ALA A 277 -6.83 2.93 -17.25
CA ALA A 277 -7.44 3.08 -18.57
C ALA A 277 -6.41 3.14 -19.71
N ARG A 278 -5.16 3.54 -19.42
CA ARG A 278 -4.06 3.64 -20.38
C ARG A 278 -2.75 3.14 -19.78
N GLU A 279 -1.75 2.95 -20.65
CA GLU A 279 -0.38 2.60 -20.28
C GLU A 279 0.20 3.56 -19.23
N ALA A 280 1.13 3.07 -18.41
CA ALA A 280 1.78 3.85 -17.37
C ALA A 280 2.71 4.92 -17.94
N LEU A 281 2.95 5.96 -17.15
CA LEU A 281 4.15 6.77 -17.28
C LEU A 281 5.26 6.15 -16.45
N HIS A 282 6.50 6.23 -16.91
CA HIS A 282 7.68 5.80 -16.15
C HIS A 282 8.55 7.01 -15.86
N ARG A 283 8.79 7.31 -14.59
CA ARG A 283 9.66 8.43 -14.24
C ARG A 283 11.07 8.16 -14.78
N ILE A 284 11.77 9.20 -15.24
CA ILE A 284 13.19 9.12 -15.58
C ILE A 284 14.04 9.90 -14.58
N THR A 285 15.32 9.55 -14.48
CA THR A 285 16.31 10.42 -13.86
C THR A 285 16.39 11.71 -14.67
N THR A 286 16.05 12.85 -14.06
CA THR A 286 16.07 14.15 -14.75
C THR A 286 17.48 14.73 -14.82
N GLU A 287 18.32 14.48 -13.81
CA GLU A 287 19.66 15.03 -13.71
C GLU A 287 20.68 14.05 -13.15
N VAL A 288 21.93 14.14 -13.63
CA VAL A 288 23.11 13.45 -13.08
C VAL A 288 24.24 14.47 -12.96
N ASN A 289 24.81 14.60 -11.76
CA ASN A 289 25.88 15.58 -11.47
C ASN A 289 25.52 17.03 -11.86
N GLY A 290 24.26 17.43 -11.62
CA GLY A 290 23.75 18.76 -11.93
C GLY A 290 23.55 19.03 -13.43
N ARG A 291 23.57 18.00 -14.28
CA ARG A 291 23.29 18.12 -15.71
C ARG A 291 22.05 17.31 -16.09
N PRO A 292 21.16 17.85 -16.94
CA PRO A 292 20.07 17.10 -17.53
C PRO A 292 20.54 15.78 -18.14
N THR A 293 19.79 14.70 -17.92
CA THR A 293 20.02 13.46 -18.66
C THR A 293 19.63 13.63 -20.12
N GLU A 294 20.18 12.79 -21.01
CA GLU A 294 19.89 12.84 -22.44
C GLU A 294 18.38 12.73 -22.73
N THR A 295 17.69 11.78 -22.08
CA THR A 295 16.24 11.61 -22.26
C THR A 295 15.45 12.82 -21.77
N TYR A 296 15.81 13.38 -20.61
CA TYR A 296 15.14 14.56 -20.08
C TYR A 296 15.37 15.79 -20.98
N ALA A 297 16.60 16.01 -21.42
CA ALA A 297 16.96 17.09 -22.34
C ALA A 297 16.25 16.94 -23.69
N ALA A 298 16.15 15.73 -24.24
CA ALA A 298 15.43 15.47 -25.48
C ALA A 298 13.93 15.76 -25.35
N ASN A 299 13.31 15.36 -24.24
CA ASN A 299 11.91 15.68 -23.95
C ASN A 299 11.67 17.19 -23.89
N LEU A 300 12.52 17.92 -23.16
CA LEU A 300 12.45 19.38 -23.09
C LEU A 300 12.67 20.03 -24.45
N ALA A 301 13.62 19.53 -25.25
CA ALA A 301 13.88 20.06 -26.59
C ALA A 301 12.69 19.87 -27.52
N ALA A 302 12.05 18.70 -27.52
CA ALA A 302 10.85 18.43 -28.31
C ALA A 302 9.68 19.35 -27.89
N LYS A 303 9.48 19.52 -26.59
CA LYS A 303 8.49 20.45 -26.05
C LYS A 303 8.78 21.90 -26.44
N ASN A 304 10.02 22.35 -26.33
CA ASN A 304 10.39 23.73 -26.65
C ASN A 304 10.26 24.00 -28.15
N ALA A 305 10.62 23.05 -29.02
CA ALA A 305 10.42 23.18 -30.46
C ALA A 305 8.95 23.41 -30.83
N VAL A 306 8.04 22.61 -30.26
CA VAL A 306 6.59 22.77 -30.46
C VAL A 306 6.09 24.09 -29.86
N CYS A 307 6.57 24.43 -28.67
CA CYS A 307 6.21 25.66 -27.98
C CYS A 307 6.60 26.91 -28.78
N ASP A 308 7.79 26.92 -29.38
CA ASP A 308 8.27 28.02 -30.21
C ASP A 308 7.56 28.06 -31.57
N GLU A 309 7.15 26.92 -32.13
CA GLU A 309 6.41 26.88 -33.39
C GLU A 309 4.97 27.39 -33.26
N PHE A 310 4.27 26.97 -32.20
CA PHE A 310 2.81 27.19 -32.08
C PHE A 310 2.42 28.28 -31.07
N PHE A 311 3.32 28.70 -30.19
CA PHE A 311 3.00 29.58 -29.07
C PHE A 311 4.08 30.65 -28.82
N ASP A 312 4.86 31.08 -29.83
CA ASP A 312 5.92 32.09 -29.61
C ASP A 312 5.37 33.49 -29.23
N ASP A 313 4.14 33.79 -29.67
CA ASP A 313 3.41 35.03 -29.39
C ASP A 313 2.73 35.05 -28.02
N ARG A 314 2.76 33.94 -27.28
CA ARG A 314 2.14 33.83 -25.95
C ARG A 314 2.59 34.95 -24.99
N PRO A 315 1.75 35.37 -24.04
CA PRO A 315 2.13 36.29 -22.99
C PRO A 315 3.37 35.86 -22.22
N ARG A 316 4.47 36.61 -22.31
CA ARG A 316 5.70 36.38 -21.54
C ARG A 316 6.46 37.69 -21.33
N PRO A 317 7.38 37.78 -20.34
CA PRO A 317 8.17 38.99 -20.12
C PRO A 317 8.91 39.46 -21.37
N LYS A 318 9.45 38.52 -22.16
CA LYS A 318 10.14 38.81 -23.43
C LYS A 318 9.22 39.44 -24.49
N ASN A 319 7.90 39.24 -24.38
CA ASN A 319 6.88 39.80 -25.28
C ASN A 319 6.21 41.05 -24.65
N GLY A 320 6.82 41.64 -23.60
CA GLY A 320 6.37 42.90 -22.99
C GLY A 320 5.28 42.75 -21.91
N VAL A 321 4.95 41.52 -21.51
CA VAL A 321 3.97 41.27 -20.44
C VAL A 321 4.63 41.36 -19.08
N THR A 322 4.22 42.33 -18.25
CA THR A 322 4.74 42.53 -16.89
C THR A 322 3.81 42.01 -15.79
N ASP A 323 2.57 41.68 -16.15
CA ASP A 323 1.56 41.15 -15.24
C ASP A 323 1.77 39.65 -15.10
N GLU A 324 2.29 39.21 -13.95
CA GLU A 324 2.66 37.81 -13.71
C GLU A 324 1.46 36.85 -13.83
N ASP A 325 0.24 37.31 -13.53
CA ASP A 325 -0.98 36.51 -13.66
C ASP A 325 -1.38 36.28 -15.13
N LYS A 326 -0.78 37.02 -16.06
CA LYS A 326 -0.97 36.85 -17.50
C LYS A 326 0.17 36.11 -18.16
N VAL A 327 1.30 35.89 -17.50
CA VAL A 327 2.44 35.18 -18.10
C VAL A 327 2.07 33.73 -18.32
N GLU A 328 2.45 33.18 -19.48
CA GLU A 328 2.21 31.80 -19.86
C GLU A 328 3.51 31.01 -20.06
N ASP A 329 3.53 29.82 -19.47
CA ASP A 329 4.53 28.79 -19.75
C ASP A 329 3.91 27.72 -20.64
N CYS A 330 4.74 27.11 -21.48
CA CYS A 330 4.31 25.92 -22.20
C CYS A 330 4.39 24.72 -21.28
N ASP A 331 3.23 24.17 -20.94
CA ASP A 331 3.09 22.87 -20.28
C ASP A 331 3.16 21.74 -21.29
N GLU A 332 3.58 20.56 -20.85
CA GLU A 332 3.65 19.36 -21.67
C GLU A 332 3.11 18.11 -21.01
N PHE A 333 2.43 17.29 -21.80
CA PHE A 333 1.98 16.00 -21.38
C PHE A 333 2.13 14.93 -22.47
N PRO A 334 2.79 13.78 -22.21
CA PRO A 334 3.39 13.40 -20.93
C PRO A 334 4.56 14.29 -20.49
N PHE A 335 4.75 14.40 -19.17
CA PHE A 335 5.75 15.30 -18.57
C PHE A 335 7.16 14.99 -19.05
N ALA A 336 8.01 16.03 -19.18
CA ALA A 336 9.42 15.82 -19.54
C ALA A 336 10.16 14.87 -18.58
N SER A 337 9.76 14.81 -17.30
CA SER A 337 10.28 13.88 -16.30
C SER A 337 9.84 12.41 -16.47
N SER A 338 9.21 12.06 -17.60
CA SER A 338 8.77 10.71 -17.94
C SER A 338 9.48 10.17 -19.17
N LYS A 339 9.63 8.85 -19.24
CA LYS A 339 10.14 8.16 -20.43
C LYS A 339 9.27 8.45 -21.65
N GLU A 340 7.96 8.56 -21.44
CA GLU A 340 6.93 8.80 -22.45
C GLU A 340 6.77 10.29 -22.84
N GLY A 341 7.70 11.16 -22.40
CA GLY A 341 7.68 12.60 -22.70
C GLY A 341 7.87 12.93 -24.19
N GLY A 342 8.11 14.22 -24.50
CA GLY A 342 8.04 14.74 -25.87
C GLY A 342 8.93 14.05 -26.92
N ALA A 343 10.04 13.43 -26.52
CA ALA A 343 10.94 12.71 -27.42
C ALA A 343 10.68 11.19 -27.48
N TYR A 344 9.60 10.71 -26.88
CA TYR A 344 9.27 9.29 -26.89
C TYR A 344 8.78 8.81 -28.26
N VAL A 345 9.30 7.66 -28.69
CA VAL A 345 8.84 6.93 -29.88
C VAL A 345 7.93 5.79 -29.42
N HIS A 346 6.64 5.96 -29.64
CA HIS A 346 5.67 4.93 -29.28
C HIS A 346 5.80 3.74 -30.24
N GLU A 347 5.86 2.52 -29.71
CA GLU A 347 6.13 1.30 -30.50
C GLU A 347 5.16 1.14 -31.68
N ASN A 348 3.88 1.38 -31.43
CA ASN A 348 2.82 1.23 -32.43
C ASN A 348 2.43 2.52 -33.17
N ASN A 349 3.00 3.67 -32.80
CA ASN A 349 2.50 4.96 -33.29
C ASN A 349 3.59 6.00 -33.57
N GLY A 350 4.88 5.66 -33.46
CA GLY A 350 5.99 6.55 -33.80
C GLY A 350 6.12 7.80 -32.90
N TRP A 351 6.67 8.88 -33.47
CA TRP A 351 6.93 10.17 -32.79
C TRP A 351 5.66 11.02 -32.61
N GLY A 352 5.72 12.05 -31.76
CA GLY A 352 4.67 13.08 -31.65
C GLY A 352 3.45 12.65 -30.82
N ASN A 353 3.65 11.77 -29.84
CA ASN A 353 2.62 11.24 -28.95
C ASN A 353 2.51 12.03 -27.62
N PHE A 354 2.59 13.36 -27.73
CA PHE A 354 2.51 14.28 -26.61
C PHE A 354 1.68 15.50 -26.98
N SER A 355 1.39 16.33 -26.00
CA SER A 355 0.61 17.56 -26.09
C SER A 355 1.39 18.70 -25.43
N VAL A 356 1.39 19.86 -26.06
CA VAL A 356 1.93 21.12 -25.52
C VAL A 356 0.83 22.16 -25.56
N LYS A 357 0.75 22.97 -24.50
CA LYS A 357 -0.19 24.08 -24.41
C LYS A 357 0.44 25.23 -23.63
N ALA A 358 0.35 26.45 -24.15
CA ALA A 358 0.62 27.64 -23.36
C ALA A 358 -0.51 27.81 -22.33
N ILE A 359 -0.13 27.85 -21.05
CA ILE A 359 -1.04 28.02 -19.92
C ILE A 359 -0.41 28.97 -18.90
N ASN A 360 -1.21 29.48 -17.96
CA ASN A 360 -0.72 30.36 -16.91
C ASN A 360 0.54 29.78 -16.20
N ALA A 361 1.61 30.58 -16.18
CA ALA A 361 2.93 30.16 -15.69
C ALA A 361 2.94 29.80 -14.21
N LYS A 362 2.22 30.56 -13.37
CA LYS A 362 2.12 30.30 -11.93
C LYS A 362 1.47 28.94 -11.66
N GLN A 363 0.37 28.65 -12.36
CA GLN A 363 -0.30 27.36 -12.24
C GLN A 363 0.59 26.21 -12.72
N ASN A 364 1.30 26.40 -13.84
CA ASN A 364 2.20 25.39 -14.39
C ASN A 364 3.37 25.07 -13.44
N GLN A 365 4.03 26.10 -12.91
CA GLN A 365 5.17 25.96 -12.00
C GLN A 365 4.77 25.32 -10.67
N LEU A 366 3.60 25.67 -10.15
CA LEU A 366 3.06 25.06 -8.95
C LEU A 366 2.73 23.58 -9.18
N ALA A 367 2.06 23.24 -10.30
CA ALA A 367 1.77 21.85 -10.66
C ALA A 367 3.06 21.02 -10.82
N GLY A 368 4.13 21.60 -11.39
CA GLY A 368 5.45 20.98 -11.45
C GLY A 368 6.07 20.73 -10.07
N SER A 369 5.87 21.66 -9.14
CA SER A 369 6.30 21.49 -7.74
C SER A 369 5.51 20.38 -7.04
N GLU A 370 4.19 20.34 -7.24
CA GLU A 370 3.32 19.28 -6.70
C GLU A 370 3.65 17.90 -7.28
N LEU A 371 3.99 17.82 -8.57
CA LEU A 371 4.46 16.58 -9.19
C LEU A 371 5.74 16.06 -8.53
N ASN A 372 6.68 16.95 -8.20
CA ASN A 372 7.89 16.58 -7.47
C ASN A 372 7.59 16.13 -6.03
N ILE A 373 6.63 16.77 -5.36
CA ILE A 373 6.13 16.32 -4.05
C ILE A 373 5.49 14.93 -4.17
N PHE A 374 4.70 14.67 -5.21
CA PHE A 374 4.12 13.36 -5.48
C PHE A 374 5.21 12.30 -5.67
N PHE A 375 6.19 12.56 -6.54
CA PHE A 375 7.32 11.64 -6.72
C PHE A 375 8.01 11.37 -5.39
N SER A 376 8.25 12.42 -4.60
CA SER A 376 8.88 12.35 -3.28
C SER A 376 8.10 11.50 -2.27
N ARG A 377 6.80 11.75 -2.12
CA ARG A 377 5.92 11.08 -1.14
C ARG A 377 5.71 9.61 -1.49
N TYR A 378 5.49 9.31 -2.77
CA TYR A 378 5.17 7.96 -3.23
C TYR A 378 6.38 7.18 -3.72
N ARG A 379 7.60 7.69 -3.48
CA ARG A 379 8.88 7.07 -3.89
C ARG A 379 8.85 6.57 -5.33
N VAL A 380 8.30 7.37 -6.24
CA VAL A 380 8.30 7.07 -7.68
C VAL A 380 9.70 7.34 -8.19
N ARG A 381 10.55 6.32 -8.35
CA ARG A 381 11.95 6.47 -8.79
C ARG A 381 12.05 6.29 -10.29
N SER A 382 13.26 6.50 -10.83
CA SER A 382 13.52 6.23 -12.24
C SER A 382 13.14 4.78 -12.59
N GLY A 383 12.32 4.62 -13.62
CA GLY A 383 11.77 3.35 -14.08
C GLY A 383 10.49 2.91 -13.37
N ASP A 384 10.11 3.53 -12.24
CA ASP A 384 8.87 3.16 -11.56
C ASP A 384 7.64 3.67 -12.33
N PRO A 385 6.60 2.84 -12.51
CA PRO A 385 5.38 3.24 -13.18
C PRO A 385 4.50 4.10 -12.27
N TYR A 386 3.82 5.08 -12.87
CA TYR A 386 2.81 5.90 -12.24
C TYR A 386 1.73 6.34 -13.24
N TRP A 387 0.60 6.80 -12.71
CA TRP A 387 -0.56 7.27 -13.48
C TRP A 387 -1.11 8.55 -12.88
N LEU A 388 -2.01 9.18 -13.62
CA LEU A 388 -2.75 10.36 -13.21
C LEU A 388 -4.24 10.05 -13.14
N LEU A 389 -4.91 10.66 -12.17
CA LEU A 389 -6.36 10.66 -12.04
C LEU A 389 -6.85 12.10 -12.03
N ILE A 390 -7.45 12.54 -13.14
CA ILE A 390 -7.96 13.89 -13.31
C ILE A 390 -9.47 13.88 -13.08
N ASN A 391 -9.93 14.70 -12.13
CA ASN A 391 -11.35 14.91 -11.82
C ASN A 391 -11.82 16.26 -12.35
#